data_AF-A0A177PGC2-F1
#
_entry.id   AF-A0A177PGC2-F1
#
_cell.length_a   1.000
_cell.length_b   1.000
_cell.length_c   1.000
_cell.angle_alpha   90.00
_cell.angle_beta   90.00
_cell.angle_gamma   90.00
#
_symmetry.space_group_name_H-M   'P 1'
#
loop_
_entity.id
_entity.type
_entity.pdbx_description
1 polymer ?
#
loop_
_entity_poly.entity_id
_entity_poly.type
_entity_poly.pdbx_seq_one_letter_code
_entity_poly.pdbx_strand_id
1 'polypeptide(L)'
;MLIMDWVGDAKGTLLAFFGGAIPPTADIRTEMVTLTQSGQIQRVRASHASLPWSAKIGMIIFAVPSTQALLSSIEDAQDYSVELQGQEVIHGKWHSGSTARKWLSACVGKRGK
;
A
#
# COMPACT_ATOMS: atom_id res chain seq x y z
N MET A 1 8.89 10.60 8.42
CA MET A 1 9.19 9.68 7.30
C MET A 1 9.57 8.35 7.93
N LEU A 2 8.76 7.30 7.73
CA LEU A 2 9.13 5.95 8.14
C LEU A 2 10.02 5.38 7.03
N ILE A 3 11.29 5.10 7.35
CA ILE A 3 12.18 4.32 6.47
C ILE A 3 12.00 2.88 6.93
N MET A 4 11.32 2.07 6.11
CA MET A 4 11.21 0.63 6.32
C MET A 4 12.28 -0.02 5.45
N ASP A 5 13.34 -0.53 6.05
CA ASP A 5 14.32 -1.37 5.36
C ASP A 5 13.67 -2.74 5.12
N TRP A 6 12.97 -2.83 3.99
CA TRP A 6 12.29 -4.04 3.55
C TRP A 6 13.32 -5.02 2.96
N VAL A 7 13.47 -6.20 3.56
CA VAL A 7 14.35 -7.28 3.08
C VAL A 7 13.68 -8.11 2.00
N GLY A 8 13.03 -7.45 1.04
CA GLY A 8 12.40 -8.06 -0.13
C GLY A 8 12.82 -7.31 -1.38
N ASP A 9 12.77 -7.99 -2.52
CA ASP A 9 13.34 -7.57 -3.82
C ASP A 9 12.68 -6.31 -4.45
N ALA A 10 11.91 -5.56 -3.67
CA ALA A 10 11.19 -4.39 -4.09
C ALA A 10 12.09 -3.14 -4.16
N LYS A 11 12.98 -3.12 -5.16
CA LYS A 11 13.53 -1.85 -5.66
C LYS A 11 12.40 -1.09 -6.36
N GLY A 12 11.95 0.03 -5.80
CA GLY A 12 10.92 0.84 -6.45
C GLY A 12 10.06 1.65 -5.49
N THR A 13 8.90 2.07 -5.98
CA THR A 13 7.87 2.68 -5.15
C THR A 13 6.95 1.58 -4.63
N LEU A 14 6.59 1.68 -3.36
CA LEU A 14 5.74 0.73 -2.67
C LEU A 14 4.54 1.44 -2.07
N LEU A 15 3.39 0.78 -2.09
CA LEU A 15 2.20 1.18 -1.35
C LEU A 15 1.87 0.07 -0.34
N ALA A 16 1.96 0.39 0.95
CA ALA A 16 1.72 -0.57 2.01
C ALA A 16 0.44 -0.22 2.79
N PHE A 17 -0.41 -1.22 2.98
CA PHE A 17 -1.52 -1.20 3.92
C PHE A 17 -1.13 -2.05 5.12
N PHE A 18 -1.48 -1.60 6.32
CA PHE A 18 -1.20 -2.33 7.56
C PHE A 18 -2.38 -2.21 8.52
N GLY A 19 -2.65 -3.27 9.29
CA GLY A 19 -3.80 -3.30 10.20
C GLY A 19 -3.91 -4.61 10.95
N GLY A 20 -4.64 -4.62 12.06
CA GLY A 20 -4.84 -5.80 12.89
C GLY A 20 -5.75 -6.88 12.27
N ALA A 21 -6.51 -6.52 11.23
CA ALA A 21 -7.33 -7.45 10.46
C ALA A 21 -6.52 -8.19 9.36
N ILE A 22 -5.34 -7.70 9.01
CA ILE A 22 -4.42 -8.43 8.13
C ILE A 22 -3.70 -9.47 9.01
N PRO A 23 -3.80 -10.78 8.71
CA PRO A 23 -3.09 -11.79 9.46
C PRO A 23 -1.57 -11.54 9.40
N PRO A 24 -0.82 -11.54 10.50
CA PRO A 24 0.63 -11.44 10.45
C PRO A 24 1.25 -12.73 9.87
N THR A 25 2.39 -12.61 9.18
CA THR A 25 3.18 -13.75 8.71
C THR A 25 4.60 -13.70 9.27
N ALA A 26 5.17 -14.87 9.59
CA ALA A 26 6.54 -14.96 10.08
C ALA A 26 7.57 -14.61 8.99
N ASP A 27 7.28 -15.04 7.75
CA ASP A 27 8.09 -14.76 6.56
C ASP A 27 7.31 -13.89 5.58
N ILE A 28 8.03 -13.13 4.76
CA ILE A 28 7.43 -12.39 3.64
C ILE A 28 6.97 -13.40 2.58
N ARG A 29 5.68 -13.33 2.20
CA ARG A 29 5.08 -14.21 1.18
C ARG A 29 4.51 -13.38 0.05
N THR A 30 4.43 -13.95 -1.15
CA THR A 30 3.69 -13.33 -2.26
C THR A 30 2.31 -13.96 -2.33
N GLU A 31 1.27 -13.13 -2.23
CA GLU A 31 -0.13 -13.55 -2.21
C GLU A 31 -0.90 -12.86 -3.34
N MET A 32 -1.94 -13.52 -3.85
CA MET A 32 -2.92 -12.88 -4.73
C MET A 32 -3.92 -12.11 -3.85
N VAL A 33 -4.04 -10.81 -4.11
CA VAL A 33 -4.97 -9.93 -3.41
C VAL A 33 -5.92 -9.27 -4.40
N THR A 34 -7.14 -9.00 -3.95
CA THR A 34 -8.09 -8.17 -4.67
C THR A 34 -8.03 -6.77 -4.10
N LEU A 35 -7.65 -5.78 -4.92
CA LEU A 35 -7.72 -4.36 -4.59
C LEU A 35 -8.92 -3.77 -5.30
N THR A 36 -9.86 -3.22 -4.54
CA THR A 36 -10.97 -2.45 -5.07
C THR A 36 -10.72 -0.98 -4.80
N GLN A 37 -10.81 -0.15 -5.83
CA GLN A 37 -10.57 1.29 -5.76
C GLN A 37 -11.61 2.02 -6.59
N SER A 38 -12.46 2.84 -5.96
CA SER A 38 -13.53 3.59 -6.65
C SER A 38 -14.40 2.67 -7.55
N GLY A 39 -14.68 1.44 -7.08
CA GLY A 39 -15.46 0.43 -7.81
C GLY A 39 -14.67 -0.37 -8.87
N GLN A 40 -13.42 -0.01 -9.15
CA GLN A 40 -12.54 -0.78 -10.04
C GLN A 40 -11.88 -1.92 -9.25
N ILE A 41 -12.05 -3.15 -9.73
CA ILE A 41 -11.51 -4.35 -9.09
C ILE A 41 -10.25 -4.79 -9.84
N GLN A 42 -9.16 -5.00 -9.10
CA GLN A 42 -7.88 -5.46 -9.62
C GLN A 42 -7.40 -6.66 -8.81
N ARG A 43 -6.99 -7.74 -9.49
CA ARG A 43 -6.32 -8.87 -8.84
C ARG A 43 -4.82 -8.78 -9.12
N VAL A 44 -4.03 -8.60 -8.09
CA VAL A 44 -2.59 -8.35 -8.22
C VAL A 44 -1.82 -9.20 -7.21
N ARG A 45 -0.55 -9.47 -7.54
CA ARG A 45 0.38 -10.08 -6.57
C ARG A 45 0.89 -8.98 -5.65
N ALA A 46 0.80 -9.21 -4.34
CA ALA A 46 1.33 -8.32 -3.32
C ALA A 46 2.19 -9.11 -2.32
N SER A 47 3.11 -8.42 -1.66
CA SER A 47 3.86 -9.01 -0.55
C SER A 47 3.04 -8.94 0.74
N HIS A 48 2.96 -10.05 1.45
CA HIS A 48 2.28 -10.20 2.73
C HIS A 48 3.33 -10.45 3.82
N ALA A 49 3.33 -9.60 4.84
CA ALA A 49 4.30 -9.64 5.93
C ALA A 49 3.71 -9.21 7.27
N SER A 50 4.51 -9.30 8.33
CA SER A 50 4.27 -8.61 9.60
C SER A 50 4.96 -7.25 9.64
N LEU A 51 4.41 -6.33 10.43
CA LEU A 51 5.08 -5.07 10.76
C LEU A 51 6.34 -5.36 11.59
N PRO A 52 7.54 -4.84 11.21
CA PRO A 52 8.80 -5.24 11.85
C PRO A 52 8.87 -5.00 13.36
N TRP A 53 8.21 -3.95 13.84
CA TRP A 53 8.15 -3.59 15.26
C TRP A 53 6.85 -4.04 15.95
N SER A 54 5.98 -4.79 15.27
CA SER A 54 4.75 -5.34 15.85
C SER A 54 4.29 -6.61 15.13
N ALA A 55 4.60 -7.77 15.71
CA ALA A 55 4.16 -9.07 15.22
C ALA A 55 2.63 -9.29 15.26
N LYS A 56 1.86 -8.34 15.81
CA LYS A 56 0.40 -8.37 15.84
C LYS A 56 -0.26 -7.65 14.66
N ILE A 57 0.52 -6.93 13.87
CA ILE A 57 0.01 -6.11 12.76
C ILE A 57 0.53 -6.72 11.46
N GLY A 58 -0.39 -7.20 10.62
CA GLY A 58 -0.06 -7.63 9.28
C GLY A 58 0.05 -6.46 8.30
N MET A 59 0.71 -6.72 7.18
CA MET A 59 0.95 -5.78 6.10
C MET A 59 0.70 -6.42 4.74
N ILE A 60 0.07 -5.68 3.84
CA ILE A 60 0.01 -5.99 2.41
C ILE A 60 0.73 -4.87 1.65
N ILE A 61 1.72 -5.24 0.85
CA ILE A 61 2.57 -4.30 0.12
C ILE A 61 2.46 -4.53 -1.37
N PHE A 62 2.02 -3.50 -2.06
CA PHE A 62 1.90 -3.43 -3.51
C PHE A 62 3.15 -2.79 -4.10
N ALA A 63 3.78 -3.47 -5.04
CA ALA A 63 4.76 -2.85 -5.92
C ALA A 63 4.02 -2.00 -6.95
N VAL A 64 4.35 -0.72 -7.03
CA VAL A 64 3.76 0.20 -8.02
C VAL A 64 4.79 0.52 -9.12
N PRO A 65 4.36 0.70 -10.38
CA PRO A 65 5.29 0.85 -11.52
C PRO A 65 6.27 2.02 -11.39
N SER A 66 5.85 3.12 -10.74
CA SER A 66 6.70 4.28 -10.47
C SER A 66 6.10 5.17 -9.38
N THR A 67 6.91 6.09 -8.84
CA THR A 67 6.40 7.12 -7.91
C THR A 67 5.38 8.02 -8.58
N GLN A 68 5.56 8.34 -9.86
CA GLN A 68 4.62 9.15 -10.61
C GLN A 68 3.27 8.44 -10.79
N ALA A 69 3.29 7.12 -11.06
CA ALA A 69 2.07 6.32 -11.16
C ALA A 69 1.28 6.35 -9.85
N LEU A 70 1.96 6.15 -8.70
CA LEU A 70 1.34 6.26 -7.38
C LEU A 70 0.75 7.65 -7.12
N LEU A 71 1.51 8.71 -7.38
CA LEU A 71 1.03 10.08 -7.17
C LEU A 71 -0.17 10.39 -8.06
N SER A 72 -0.17 9.89 -9.30
CA SER A 72 -1.27 10.08 -10.25
C SER A 72 -2.54 9.30 -9.87
N SER A 73 -2.41 8.19 -9.14
CA SER A 73 -3.55 7.39 -8.70
C SER A 73 -4.23 7.91 -7.43
N ILE A 74 -3.68 8.93 -6.77
CA ILE A 74 -4.31 9.55 -5.60
C ILE A 74 -5.45 10.45 -6.07
N GLU A 75 -6.68 9.95 -5.91
CA GLU A 75 -7.91 10.71 -6.12
C GLU A 75 -8.23 11.58 -4.90
N ASP A 76 -9.00 12.67 -5.09
CA ASP A 76 -9.32 13.60 -3.99
C ASP A 76 -10.17 12.94 -2.90
N ALA A 77 -11.16 12.16 -3.30
CA ALA A 77 -11.91 11.26 -2.45
C ALA A 77 -11.91 9.88 -3.08
N GLN A 78 -11.64 8.85 -2.28
CA GLN A 78 -11.53 7.48 -2.76
C GLN A 78 -11.99 6.50 -1.70
N ASP A 79 -12.84 5.57 -2.12
CA ASP A 79 -13.17 4.37 -1.38
C ASP A 79 -12.23 3.24 -1.85
N TYR A 80 -11.70 2.47 -0.91
CA TYR A 80 -10.81 1.37 -1.19
C TYR A 80 -11.06 0.17 -0.26
N SER A 81 -10.85 -1.02 -0.79
CA SER A 81 -10.78 -2.24 0.02
C SER A 81 -9.70 -3.19 -0.50
N VAL A 82 -9.16 -4.00 0.41
CA VAL A 82 -8.22 -5.08 0.10
C VAL A 82 -8.81 -6.37 0.62
N GLU A 83 -8.94 -7.34 -0.27
CA GLU A 83 -9.30 -8.71 0.09
C GLU A 83 -8.08 -9.62 -0.04
N LEU A 84 -7.91 -10.47 0.95
CA LEU A 84 -6.93 -11.54 0.99
C LEU A 84 -7.69 -12.86 1.16
N GLN A 85 -7.47 -13.81 0.24
CA GLN A 85 -8.11 -15.14 0.29
C GLN A 85 -9.65 -15.08 0.39
N GLY A 86 -10.26 -14.08 -0.25
CA GLY A 86 -11.72 -13.88 -0.26
C GLY A 86 -12.29 -13.22 1.00
N GLN A 87 -11.42 -12.79 1.93
CA GLN A 87 -11.82 -12.03 3.10
C GLN A 87 -11.34 -10.57 2.97
N GLU A 88 -12.25 -9.61 3.19
CA GLU A 88 -11.89 -8.20 3.31
C GLU A 88 -11.03 -8.00 4.58
N VAL A 89 -9.80 -7.51 4.41
CA VAL A 89 -8.85 -7.27 5.50
C VAL A 89 -8.55 -5.78 5.70
N ILE A 90 -8.87 -4.96 4.70
CA ILE A 90 -8.77 -3.50 4.75
C ILE A 90 -9.99 -2.93 4.03
N HIS A 91 -10.58 -1.91 4.64
CA HIS A 91 -11.61 -1.08 4.05
C HIS A 91 -11.36 0.35 4.52
N GLY A 92 -11.53 1.32 3.65
CA GLY A 92 -11.51 2.70 4.06
C GLY A 92 -11.98 3.66 3.00
N LYS A 93 -12.17 4.89 3.45
CA LYS A 93 -12.38 6.04 2.59
C LYS A 93 -11.40 7.11 3.00
N TRP A 94 -10.79 7.79 2.03
CA TRP A 94 -10.10 9.04 2.30
C TRP A 94 -10.74 10.19 1.55
N HIS A 95 -10.41 11.38 2.01
CA HIS A 95 -10.72 12.65 1.38
C HIS A 95 -9.46 13.54 1.37
N SER A 96 -9.53 14.68 0.69
CA SER A 96 -8.42 15.64 0.57
C SER A 96 -7.15 15.03 -0.06
N GLY A 97 -7.32 14.00 -0.88
CA GLY A 97 -6.22 13.35 -1.60
C GLY A 97 -5.52 14.28 -2.57
N SER A 98 -6.18 15.32 -3.10
CA SER A 98 -5.53 16.34 -3.93
C SER A 98 -4.47 17.14 -3.16
N THR A 99 -4.74 17.47 -1.90
CA THR A 99 -3.79 18.11 -0.98
C THR A 99 -2.65 17.16 -0.64
N ALA A 100 -2.97 15.90 -0.31
CA ALA A 100 -1.96 14.88 -0.05
C ALA A 100 -1.03 14.67 -1.25
N ARG A 101 -1.60 14.55 -2.47
CA ARG A 101 -0.85 14.44 -3.73
C ARG A 101 0.09 15.62 -3.92
N LYS A 102 -0.40 16.86 -3.79
CA LYS A 102 0.45 18.07 -3.92
C LYS A 102 1.62 18.06 -2.93
N TRP A 103 1.35 17.73 -1.67
CA TRP A 103 2.38 17.67 -0.63
C TRP A 103 3.41 16.56 -0.89
N LEU A 104 2.95 15.35 -1.24
CA LEU A 104 3.80 14.21 -1.56
C LEU A 104 4.66 14.47 -2.81
N SER A 105 4.08 15.03 -3.87
CA SER A 105 4.82 15.42 -5.09
C SER A 105 5.93 16.42 -4.77
N ALA A 106 5.65 17.43 -3.94
CA ALA A 106 6.65 18.40 -3.52
C ALA A 106 7.77 17.75 -2.67
N CYS A 107 7.42 16.80 -1.80
CA CYS A 107 8.39 16.05 -0.99
C CYS A 107 9.32 15.18 -1.86
N VAL A 108 8.75 14.40 -2.79
CA VAL A 108 9.51 13.54 -3.70
C VAL A 108 10.41 14.35 -4.62
N GLY A 109 9.93 15.47 -5.16
CA GLY A 109 10.72 16.34 -6.04
C GLY A 109 11.94 16.98 -5.36
N LYS A 110 11.93 17.11 -4.03
CA LYS A 110 13.08 17.60 -3.25
C LYS A 110 14.10 16.50 -2.93
N ARG A 111 13.72 15.22 -3.00
CA ARG A 111 14.58 14.07 -2.69
C ARG A 111 15.56 13.72 -3.80
N GLY A 112 15.33 14.23 -5.02
CA GLY A 112 16.18 14.03 -6.19
C GLY A 112 17.24 15.12 -6.41
N LYS A 113 17.62 15.86 -5.35
CA LYS A 113 18.76 16.79 -5.34
C LYS A 113 19.75 16.40 -4.26
#